data_AF-A0A375YDD3-F1
#
_entry.id   AF-A0A375YDD3-F1
#
_cell.length_a   1.000
_cell.length_b   1.000
_cell.length_c   1.000
_cell.angle_alpha   90.00
_cell.angle_beta   90.00
_cell.angle_gamma   90.00
#
_symmetry.space_group_name_H-M   'P 1'
#
loop_
_entity.id
_entity.type
_entity.pdbx_description
1 polymer ?
#
loop_
_entity_poly.entity_id
_entity_poly.type
_entity_poly.pdbx_seq_one_letter_code
_entity_poly.pdbx_strand_id
1 'polypeptide(L)'
;MPPESTQGSRRNATRPQPRGDERRQRLLEAFEEQLQTQSLADISVAEVARSAGLKRPAFYFYFAGKHEVVTELLSGIFQDDVFTIGGFLAGGGDPRVSVVDAMTRTFESWHTHRTLFRAMLDARDSDAEAKAIWDQWLQRYEEFVSDFIAEQPTIDIPDPAALAHALISMNERVLDRHIRSGAGVEAAGPLLAAVIHVWNTALFGGDAQ
;
A
#
# COMPACT_ATOMS: atom_id res chain seq x y z
N MET A 1 -19.48 55.75 -28.44
CA MET A 1 -19.62 54.68 -29.46
C MET A 1 -18.33 53.88 -29.46
N PRO A 2 -18.37 52.55 -29.28
CA PRO A 2 -17.23 51.78 -28.79
C PRO A 2 -16.40 51.12 -29.91
N PRO A 3 -15.13 50.76 -29.65
CA PRO A 3 -14.43 49.76 -30.45
C PRO A 3 -14.68 48.34 -29.90
N GLU A 4 -14.82 47.39 -30.83
CA GLU A 4 -14.90 45.96 -30.59
C GLU A 4 -13.64 45.45 -29.88
N SER A 5 -13.84 44.63 -28.85
CA SER A 5 -12.80 43.81 -28.24
C SER A 5 -13.27 42.37 -28.21
N THR A 6 -12.83 41.62 -29.23
CA THR A 6 -12.93 40.17 -29.34
C THR A 6 -12.17 39.53 -28.17
N GLN A 7 -12.87 39.16 -27.09
CA GLN A 7 -12.28 38.29 -26.08
C GLN A 7 -12.49 36.84 -26.46
N GLY A 8 -11.39 36.25 -26.95
CA GLY A 8 -11.25 34.85 -27.25
C GLY A 8 -11.66 33.98 -26.06
N SER A 9 -12.49 33.00 -26.39
CA SER A 9 -12.87 31.85 -25.58
C SER A 9 -11.69 31.32 -24.77
N ARG A 10 -11.71 31.57 -23.46
CA ARG A 10 -10.86 30.86 -22.50
C ARG A 10 -11.27 29.40 -22.53
N ARG A 11 -10.46 28.59 -23.20
CA ARG A 11 -10.63 27.13 -23.32
C ARG A 11 -10.72 26.54 -21.91
N ASN A 12 -11.88 25.97 -21.63
CA ASN A 12 -12.21 25.21 -20.43
C ASN A 12 -11.06 24.27 -20.03
N ALA A 13 -10.62 24.39 -18.78
CA ALA A 13 -9.96 23.31 -18.08
C ALA A 13 -10.88 22.09 -18.14
N THR A 14 -10.40 21.04 -18.80
CA THR A 14 -11.22 19.89 -19.18
C THR A 14 -11.47 19.04 -17.94
N ARG A 15 -12.72 19.05 -17.48
CA ARG A 15 -13.33 18.06 -16.60
C ARG A 15 -12.98 16.65 -17.11
N PRO A 16 -12.56 15.69 -16.27
CA PRO A 16 -12.34 14.32 -16.72
C PRO A 16 -13.59 13.82 -17.46
N GLN A 17 -13.42 13.28 -18.67
CA GLN A 17 -14.54 12.73 -19.41
C GLN A 17 -14.96 11.42 -18.74
N PRO A 18 -16.25 11.22 -18.38
CA PRO A 18 -16.73 10.02 -17.69
C PRO A 18 -16.39 8.70 -18.40
N ARG A 19 -16.23 8.74 -19.73
CA ARG A 19 -15.84 7.58 -20.57
C ARG A 19 -14.37 7.21 -20.45
N GLY A 20 -13.51 8.17 -20.10
CA GLY A 20 -12.08 7.94 -19.90
C GLY A 20 -11.84 7.15 -18.62
N ASP A 21 -12.50 7.56 -17.55
CA ASP A 21 -12.41 6.93 -16.23
C ASP A 21 -12.98 5.51 -16.25
N GLU A 22 -14.11 5.29 -16.94
CA GLU A 22 -14.72 3.95 -17.10
C GLU A 22 -13.80 2.95 -17.84
N ARG A 23 -13.06 3.39 -18.85
CA ARG A 23 -12.13 2.52 -19.59
C ARG A 23 -10.90 2.18 -18.77
N ARG A 24 -10.39 3.16 -18.03
CA ARG A 24 -9.27 2.98 -17.11
C ARG A 24 -9.64 1.99 -16.00
N GLN A 25 -10.83 2.13 -15.42
CA GLN A 25 -11.34 1.22 -14.40
C GLN A 25 -11.47 -0.22 -14.92
N ARG A 26 -12.00 -0.43 -16.12
CA ARG A 26 -12.06 -1.77 -16.74
C ARG A 26 -10.69 -2.40 -16.97
N LEU A 27 -9.65 -1.60 -17.24
CA LEU A 27 -8.28 -2.11 -17.36
C LEU A 27 -7.73 -2.56 -16.01
N LEU A 28 -8.00 -1.80 -14.94
CA LEU A 28 -7.62 -2.15 -13.56
C LEU A 28 -8.29 -3.46 -13.13
N GLU A 29 -9.61 -3.57 -13.31
CA GLU A 29 -10.40 -4.76 -12.97
C GLU A 29 -9.89 -6.00 -13.73
N ALA A 30 -9.73 -5.89 -15.05
CA ALA A 30 -9.22 -6.99 -15.87
C ALA A 30 -7.78 -7.40 -15.50
N PHE A 31 -6.98 -6.48 -14.98
CA PHE A 31 -5.62 -6.76 -14.52
C PHE A 31 -5.64 -7.47 -13.15
N GLU A 32 -6.46 -6.98 -12.22
CA GLU A 32 -6.61 -7.59 -10.89
C GLU A 32 -7.18 -9.01 -10.98
N GLU A 33 -8.16 -9.25 -11.85
CA GLU A 33 -8.68 -10.60 -12.14
C GLU A 33 -7.56 -11.55 -12.62
N GLN A 34 -6.68 -11.05 -13.48
CA GLN A 34 -5.55 -11.85 -13.97
C GLN A 34 -4.55 -12.16 -12.87
N LEU A 35 -4.26 -11.24 -11.96
CA LEU A 35 -3.38 -11.47 -10.81
C LEU A 35 -3.84 -12.60 -9.87
N GLN A 36 -5.13 -12.96 -9.92
CA GLN A 36 -5.66 -14.10 -9.14
C GLN A 36 -5.10 -15.45 -9.62
N THR A 37 -4.66 -15.55 -10.87
CA THR A 37 -4.30 -16.84 -11.50
C THR A 37 -2.85 -16.92 -11.98
N GLN A 38 -2.14 -15.79 -12.10
CA GLN A 38 -0.79 -15.73 -12.65
C GLN A 38 0.08 -14.69 -11.94
N SER A 39 1.39 -14.77 -12.15
CA SER A 39 2.35 -13.80 -11.61
C SER A 39 2.33 -12.49 -12.41
N LEU A 40 2.85 -11.41 -11.84
CA LEU A 40 2.98 -10.13 -12.56
C LEU A 40 3.81 -10.29 -13.85
N ALA A 41 4.84 -11.14 -13.82
CA ALA A 41 5.71 -11.40 -14.96
C ALA A 41 4.95 -12.02 -16.14
N ASP A 42 4.02 -12.93 -15.86
CA ASP A 42 3.27 -13.70 -16.87
C ASP A 42 2.11 -12.92 -17.50
N ILE A 43 1.62 -11.86 -16.84
CA ILE A 43 0.51 -11.05 -17.37
C ILE A 43 0.88 -10.41 -18.72
N SER A 44 -0.03 -10.55 -19.69
CA SER A 44 0.07 -9.94 -21.02
C SER A 44 -0.79 -8.68 -21.12
N VAL A 45 -0.17 -7.54 -21.44
CA VAL A 45 -0.87 -6.27 -21.70
C VAL A 45 -1.93 -6.41 -22.80
N ALA A 46 -1.67 -7.24 -23.81
CA ALA A 46 -2.62 -7.49 -24.88
C ALA A 46 -3.85 -8.30 -24.42
N GLU A 47 -3.65 -9.21 -23.46
CA GLU A 47 -4.74 -9.98 -22.82
C GLU A 47 -5.59 -9.07 -21.95
N VAL A 48 -4.97 -8.30 -21.05
CA VAL A 48 -5.65 -7.33 -20.17
C VAL A 48 -6.52 -6.38 -20.98
N ALA A 49 -5.95 -5.76 -22.03
CA ALA A 49 -6.71 -4.85 -22.88
C ALA A 49 -7.91 -5.56 -23.52
N ARG A 50 -7.75 -6.80 -23.99
CA ARG A 50 -8.83 -7.57 -24.61
C ARG A 50 -9.93 -7.93 -23.61
N SER A 51 -9.58 -8.38 -22.41
CA SER A 51 -10.54 -8.68 -21.33
C SER A 51 -11.33 -7.43 -20.92
N ALA A 52 -10.70 -6.26 -20.93
CA ALA A 52 -11.37 -4.96 -20.71
C ALA A 52 -12.26 -4.49 -21.89
N GLY A 53 -12.31 -5.24 -23.00
CA GLY A 53 -13.03 -4.86 -24.22
C GLY A 53 -12.34 -3.75 -25.01
N LEU A 54 -11.03 -3.62 -24.87
CA LEU A 54 -10.19 -2.58 -25.46
C LEU A 54 -9.11 -3.18 -26.38
N LYS A 55 -8.47 -2.31 -27.17
CA LYS A 55 -7.29 -2.68 -27.97
C LYS A 55 -6.02 -2.35 -27.19
N ARG A 56 -4.94 -3.10 -27.44
CA ARG A 56 -3.63 -2.90 -26.79
C ARG A 56 -3.15 -1.43 -26.76
N PRO A 57 -3.28 -0.61 -27.82
CA PRO A 57 -2.86 0.80 -27.74
C PRO A 57 -3.63 1.63 -26.71
N ALA A 58 -4.87 1.25 -26.37
CA ALA A 58 -5.63 1.92 -25.33
C ALA A 58 -5.06 1.65 -23.93
N PHE A 59 -4.41 0.50 -23.68
CA PHE A 59 -3.71 0.27 -22.43
C PHE A 59 -2.60 1.31 -22.25
N TYR A 60 -1.72 1.46 -23.25
CA TYR A 60 -0.59 2.40 -23.19
C TYR A 60 -0.99 3.87 -23.21
N PHE A 61 -2.27 4.17 -23.49
CA PHE A 61 -2.81 5.50 -23.30
C PHE A 61 -3.06 5.82 -21.82
N TYR A 62 -3.37 4.82 -20.99
CA TYR A 62 -3.65 4.99 -19.56
C TYR A 62 -2.48 4.61 -18.66
N PHE A 63 -1.67 3.62 -19.07
CA PHE A 63 -0.59 3.07 -18.26
C PHE A 63 0.67 2.85 -19.09
N ALA A 64 1.82 3.34 -18.63
CA ALA A 64 3.15 3.07 -19.16
C ALA A 64 3.50 1.58 -19.12
N GLY A 65 3.01 0.84 -18.11
CA GLY A 65 3.34 -0.57 -17.96
C GLY A 65 2.57 -1.30 -16.88
N LYS A 66 2.90 -2.58 -16.69
CA LYS A 66 2.28 -3.47 -15.70
C LYS A 66 2.57 -3.01 -14.26
N HIS A 67 3.75 -2.47 -14.03
CA HIS A 67 4.20 -1.95 -12.74
C HIS A 67 3.33 -0.78 -12.27
N GLU A 68 3.05 0.18 -13.16
CA GLU A 68 2.17 1.32 -12.85
C GLU A 68 0.75 0.87 -12.47
N VAL A 69 0.20 -0.11 -13.19
CA VAL A 69 -1.13 -0.67 -12.88
C VAL A 69 -1.15 -1.26 -11.47
N VAL A 70 -0.12 -2.02 -11.09
CA VAL A 70 -0.03 -2.62 -9.75
C VAL A 70 0.13 -1.56 -8.66
N THR A 71 1.01 -0.58 -8.87
CA THR A 71 1.19 0.51 -7.91
C THR A 71 -0.10 1.29 -7.70
N GLU A 72 -0.87 1.49 -8.76
CA GLU A 72 -2.12 2.20 -8.69
C GLU A 72 -3.21 1.40 -7.96
N LEU A 73 -3.38 0.12 -8.29
CA LEU A 73 -4.32 -0.77 -7.62
C LEU A 73 -4.07 -0.80 -6.11
N LEU A 74 -2.80 -0.87 -5.70
CA LEU A 74 -2.46 -0.95 -4.28
C LEU A 74 -2.45 0.43 -3.58
N SER A 75 -2.37 1.54 -4.31
CA SER A 75 -2.36 2.89 -3.74
C SER A 75 -3.59 3.19 -2.87
N GLY A 76 -4.78 2.77 -3.32
CA GLY A 76 -6.02 2.98 -2.56
C GLY A 76 -6.04 2.20 -1.25
N ILE A 77 -5.67 0.91 -1.31
CA ILE A 77 -5.58 0.03 -0.14
C ILE A 77 -4.58 0.59 0.88
N PHE A 78 -3.40 1.00 0.40
CA PHE A 78 -2.37 1.59 1.24
C PHE A 78 -2.86 2.86 1.95
N GLN A 79 -3.56 3.76 1.24
CA GLN A 79 -4.10 4.98 1.83
C GLN A 79 -5.12 4.69 2.93
N ASP A 80 -6.03 3.74 2.70
CA ASP A 80 -7.04 3.33 3.68
C ASP A 80 -6.41 2.68 4.92
N ASP A 81 -5.36 1.88 4.73
CA ASP A 81 -4.61 1.25 5.82
C ASP A 81 -3.84 2.28 6.65
N VAL A 82 -3.10 3.19 6.01
CA VAL A 82 -2.40 4.27 6.72
C VAL A 82 -3.38 5.12 7.52
N PHE A 83 -4.52 5.49 6.93
CA PHE A 83 -5.54 6.25 7.64
C PHE A 83 -6.08 5.51 8.87
N THR A 84 -6.42 4.22 8.71
CA THR A 84 -6.99 3.44 9.80
C THR A 84 -5.98 3.17 10.91
N ILE A 85 -4.76 2.74 10.55
CA ILE A 85 -3.70 2.44 11.50
C ILE A 85 -3.28 3.71 12.25
N GLY A 86 -3.13 4.84 11.53
CA GLY A 86 -2.89 6.13 12.16
C GLY A 86 -3.97 6.52 13.16
N GLY A 87 -5.25 6.21 12.86
CA GLY A 87 -6.37 6.40 13.77
C GLY A 87 -6.26 5.59 15.07
N PHE A 88 -5.81 4.33 15.00
CA PHE A 88 -5.61 3.50 16.20
C PHE A 88 -4.51 4.05 17.10
N LEU A 89 -3.40 4.49 16.50
CA LEU A 89 -2.25 5.00 17.25
C LEU A 89 -2.51 6.41 17.85
N ALA A 90 -3.35 7.22 17.20
CA ALA A 90 -3.72 8.55 17.69
C ALA A 90 -4.90 8.56 18.68
N GLY A 91 -5.59 7.43 18.89
CA GLY A 91 -6.88 7.35 19.58
C GLY A 91 -6.87 7.61 21.09
N GLY A 92 -5.72 7.83 21.73
CA GLY A 92 -5.59 8.19 23.16
C GLY A 92 -6.00 7.08 24.15
N GLY A 93 -6.18 5.85 23.68
CA GLY A 93 -6.46 4.67 24.51
C GLY A 93 -5.17 4.02 25.07
N ASP A 94 -5.26 2.78 25.51
CA ASP A 94 -4.09 2.00 25.92
C ASP A 94 -3.15 1.76 24.71
N PRO A 95 -1.90 2.27 24.73
CA PRO A 95 -0.95 2.10 23.62
C PRO A 95 -0.68 0.63 23.26
N ARG A 96 -0.79 -0.31 24.21
CA ARG A 96 -0.63 -1.74 23.94
C ARG A 96 -1.76 -2.28 23.08
N VAL A 97 -2.99 -1.83 23.33
CA VAL A 97 -4.15 -2.17 22.52
C VAL A 97 -4.02 -1.58 21.12
N SER A 98 -3.61 -0.31 21.02
CA SER A 98 -3.37 0.35 19.73
C SER A 98 -2.35 -0.40 18.86
N VAL A 99 -1.27 -0.93 19.46
CA VAL A 99 -0.29 -1.78 18.75
C VAL A 99 -0.94 -3.08 18.25
N VAL A 100 -1.74 -3.75 19.07
CA VAL A 100 -2.44 -4.99 18.69
C VAL A 100 -3.39 -4.74 17.51
N ASP A 101 -4.18 -3.68 17.57
CA ASP A 101 -5.14 -3.31 16.53
C ASP A 101 -4.44 -2.95 15.21
N ALA A 102 -3.35 -2.16 15.28
CA ALA A 102 -2.53 -1.80 14.13
C ALA A 102 -1.90 -3.03 13.45
N MET A 103 -1.32 -3.95 14.23
CA MET A 103 -0.71 -5.17 13.68
C MET A 103 -1.76 -6.12 13.10
N THR A 104 -2.91 -6.26 13.76
CA THR A 104 -4.02 -7.09 13.28
C THR A 104 -4.52 -6.57 11.93
N ARG A 105 -4.81 -5.27 11.82
CA ARG A 105 -5.23 -4.64 10.56
C ARG A 105 -4.18 -4.79 9.46
N THR A 106 -2.90 -4.66 9.78
CA THR A 106 -1.80 -4.84 8.81
C THR A 106 -1.82 -6.27 8.24
N PHE A 107 -1.88 -7.29 9.10
CA PHE A 107 -1.91 -8.68 8.67
C PHE A 107 -3.20 -9.02 7.89
N GLU A 108 -4.35 -8.48 8.30
CA GLU A 108 -5.62 -8.65 7.59
C GLU A 108 -5.59 -8.06 6.18
N SER A 109 -5.02 -6.86 6.01
CA SER A 109 -4.89 -6.23 4.69
C SER A 109 -3.98 -7.05 3.77
N TRP A 110 -2.79 -7.43 4.25
CA TRP A 110 -1.84 -8.26 3.49
C TRP A 110 -2.43 -9.62 3.13
N HIS A 111 -3.27 -10.18 4.00
CA HIS A 111 -3.99 -11.42 3.72
C HIS A 111 -5.08 -11.23 2.66
N THR A 112 -5.95 -10.23 2.84
CA THR A 112 -7.08 -9.93 1.97
C THR A 112 -6.62 -9.60 0.55
N HIS A 113 -5.55 -8.81 0.43
CA HIS A 113 -5.01 -8.34 -0.85
C HIS A 113 -3.73 -9.08 -1.25
N ARG A 114 -3.57 -10.35 -0.84
CA ARG A 114 -2.34 -11.14 -1.00
C ARG A 114 -1.79 -11.15 -2.42
N THR A 115 -2.65 -11.29 -3.44
CA THR A 115 -2.23 -11.34 -4.84
C THR A 115 -1.68 -10.01 -5.33
N LEU A 116 -2.30 -8.88 -4.91
CA LEU A 116 -1.83 -7.53 -5.20
C LEU A 116 -0.52 -7.22 -4.47
N PHE A 117 -0.40 -7.54 -3.18
CA PHE A 117 0.86 -7.35 -2.45
C PHE A 117 1.99 -8.18 -3.06
N ARG A 118 1.74 -9.44 -3.44
CA ARG A 118 2.73 -10.25 -4.17
C ARG A 118 3.16 -9.57 -5.46
N ALA A 119 2.21 -9.08 -6.25
CA ALA A 119 2.50 -8.37 -7.49
C ALA A 119 3.31 -7.09 -7.25
N MET A 120 2.99 -6.36 -6.18
CA MET A 120 3.72 -5.15 -5.81
C MET A 120 5.15 -5.45 -5.40
N LEU A 121 5.40 -6.53 -4.65
CA LEU A 121 6.75 -6.96 -4.32
C LEU A 121 7.53 -7.35 -5.58
N ASP A 122 6.90 -8.06 -6.53
CA ASP A 122 7.52 -8.36 -7.83
C ASP A 122 7.81 -7.08 -8.63
N ALA A 123 6.91 -6.09 -8.58
CA ALA A 123 7.09 -4.80 -9.24
C ALA A 123 8.26 -4.02 -8.63
N ARG A 124 8.32 -3.90 -7.30
CA ARG A 124 9.40 -3.27 -6.54
C ARG A 124 10.76 -3.89 -6.86
N ASP A 125 10.82 -5.21 -6.99
CA ASP A 125 12.08 -5.92 -7.21
C ASP A 125 12.60 -5.76 -8.66
N SER A 126 11.75 -5.29 -9.60
CA SER A 126 12.06 -5.24 -11.03
C SER A 126 11.97 -3.85 -11.69
N ASP A 127 11.38 -2.86 -11.02
CA ASP A 127 11.17 -1.51 -11.54
C ASP A 127 11.50 -0.42 -10.51
N ALA A 128 12.23 0.61 -10.95
CA ALA A 128 12.75 1.65 -10.07
C ALA A 128 11.66 2.62 -9.58
N GLU A 129 10.62 2.87 -10.38
CA GLU A 129 9.52 3.74 -10.02
C GLU A 129 8.60 3.05 -9.00
N ALA A 130 8.26 1.79 -9.26
CA ALA A 130 7.55 0.94 -8.29
C ALA A 130 8.31 0.82 -6.97
N LYS A 131 9.64 0.68 -7.02
CA LYS A 131 10.47 0.71 -5.80
C LYS A 131 10.38 2.04 -5.07
N ALA A 132 10.48 3.16 -5.77
CA ALA A 132 10.40 4.48 -5.15
C ALA A 132 9.01 4.75 -4.52
N ILE A 133 7.94 4.22 -5.11
CA ILE A 133 6.59 4.29 -4.54
C ILE A 133 6.51 3.46 -3.26
N TRP A 134 7.01 2.21 -3.29
CA TRP A 134 7.06 1.35 -2.11
C TRP A 134 7.86 1.95 -0.95
N ASP A 135 9.01 2.53 -1.25
CA ASP A 135 9.87 3.15 -0.23
C ASP A 135 9.18 4.40 0.38
N GLN A 136 8.49 5.22 -0.42
CA GLN A 136 7.68 6.35 0.09
C GLN A 136 6.55 5.89 1.00
N TRP A 137 5.91 4.78 0.65
CA TRP A 137 4.88 4.16 1.47
C TRP A 137 5.42 3.70 2.83
N LEU A 138 6.55 3.00 2.86
CA LEU A 138 7.19 2.61 4.11
C LEU A 138 7.63 3.84 4.93
N GLN A 139 8.16 4.87 4.28
CA GLN A 139 8.54 6.12 4.96
C GLN A 139 7.33 6.78 5.64
N ARG A 140 6.17 6.80 4.97
CA ARG A 140 4.93 7.32 5.57
C ARG A 140 4.52 6.53 6.81
N TYR A 141 4.74 5.21 6.79
CA TYR A 141 4.55 4.34 7.96
C TYR A 141 5.50 4.70 9.10
N GLU A 142 6.79 4.87 8.79
CA GLU A 142 7.82 5.21 9.77
C GLU A 142 7.57 6.56 10.45
N GLU A 143 7.11 7.57 9.71
CA GLU A 143 6.79 8.90 10.25
C GLU A 143 5.76 8.80 11.38
N PHE A 144 4.61 8.17 11.13
CA PHE A 144 3.56 8.11 12.15
C PHE A 144 3.93 7.20 13.32
N VAL A 145 4.69 6.12 13.06
CA VAL A 145 5.18 5.23 14.13
C VAL A 145 6.19 5.97 14.99
N SER A 146 7.08 6.76 14.39
CA SER A 146 8.03 7.59 15.13
C SER A 146 7.31 8.55 16.06
N ASP A 147 6.25 9.22 15.60
CA ASP A 147 5.44 10.13 16.43
C ASP A 147 4.80 9.38 17.61
N PHE A 148 4.21 8.21 17.34
CA PHE A 148 3.64 7.35 18.39
C PHE A 148 4.69 6.91 19.43
N ILE A 149 5.87 6.48 18.96
CA ILE A 149 7.00 6.05 19.82
C ILE A 149 7.59 7.23 20.60
N ALA A 150 7.51 8.46 20.11
CA ALA A 150 8.00 9.63 20.85
C ALA A 150 7.10 10.00 22.05
N GLU A 151 5.80 9.68 21.98
CA GLU A 151 4.82 10.10 22.99
C GLU A 151 4.45 9.02 24.02
N GLN A 152 4.54 7.74 23.65
CA GLN A 152 3.90 6.65 24.39
C GLN A 152 4.79 5.61 25.11
N PRO A 153 6.14 5.60 25.04
CA PRO A 153 6.91 4.48 25.55
C PRO A 153 6.99 4.51 27.08
N THR A 154 7.01 3.34 27.71
CA THR A 154 7.23 3.23 29.16
C THR A 154 8.69 2.97 29.51
N ILE A 155 9.56 2.88 28.50
CA ILE A 155 11.01 2.68 28.65
C ILE A 155 11.76 3.79 27.91
N ASP A 156 13.03 4.00 28.28
CA ASP A 156 13.90 4.97 27.59
C ASP A 156 14.26 4.46 26.20
N ILE A 157 13.88 5.22 25.17
CA ILE A 157 14.14 4.92 23.75
C ILE A 157 15.07 6.01 23.21
N PRO A 158 16.35 5.69 22.95
CA PRO A 158 17.34 6.71 22.56
C PRO A 158 17.03 7.44 21.24
N ASP A 159 16.42 6.75 20.28
CA ASP A 159 16.01 7.31 18.98
C ASP A 159 14.69 6.67 18.51
N PRO A 160 13.54 7.36 18.70
CA PRO A 160 12.22 6.89 18.24
C PRO A 160 12.16 6.60 16.75
N ALA A 161 12.84 7.40 15.92
CA ALA A 161 12.81 7.26 14.47
C ALA A 161 13.60 6.03 14.03
N ALA A 162 14.76 5.79 14.63
CA ALA A 162 15.55 4.58 14.37
C ALA A 162 14.79 3.31 14.80
N LEU A 163 14.07 3.35 15.93
CA LEU A 163 13.25 2.21 16.36
C LEU A 163 12.05 2.00 15.43
N ALA A 164 11.36 3.06 15.01
CA ALA A 164 10.27 2.99 14.04
C ALA A 164 10.74 2.33 12.73
N HIS A 165 11.87 2.79 12.18
CA HIS A 165 12.48 2.22 10.99
C HIS A 165 12.78 0.72 11.13
N ALA A 166 13.37 0.31 12.26
CA ALA A 166 13.68 -1.09 12.53
C ALA A 166 12.42 -1.97 12.62
N LEU A 167 11.38 -1.50 13.32
CA LEU A 167 10.13 -2.23 13.50
C LEU A 167 9.33 -2.34 12.19
N ILE A 168 9.25 -1.26 11.40
CA ILE A 168 8.62 -1.28 10.08
C ILE A 168 9.38 -2.21 9.13
N SER A 169 10.71 -2.13 9.10
CA SER A 169 11.55 -3.04 8.29
C SER A 169 11.36 -4.51 8.66
N MET A 170 11.23 -4.81 9.96
CA MET A 170 10.92 -6.16 10.43
C MET A 170 9.56 -6.63 9.93
N ASN A 171 8.51 -5.82 10.11
CA ASN A 171 7.15 -6.16 9.69
C ASN A 171 7.09 -6.43 8.19
N GLU A 172 7.65 -5.52 7.38
CA GLU A 172 7.74 -5.65 5.93
C GLU A 172 8.38 -6.98 5.54
N ARG A 173 9.52 -7.33 6.15
CA ARG A 173 10.25 -8.54 5.82
C ARG A 173 9.53 -9.81 6.24
N VAL A 174 8.85 -9.79 7.38
CA VAL A 174 8.01 -10.91 7.85
C VAL A 174 6.87 -11.16 6.87
N LEU A 175 6.19 -10.08 6.45
CA LEU A 175 5.04 -10.16 5.56
C LEU A 175 5.42 -10.52 4.12
N ASP A 176 6.52 -9.97 3.57
CA ASP A 176 7.09 -10.38 2.28
C ASP A 176 7.33 -11.89 2.25
N ARG A 177 8.07 -12.41 3.25
CA ARG A 177 8.38 -13.84 3.34
C ARG A 177 7.10 -14.66 3.49
N HIS A 178 6.15 -14.21 4.29
CA HIS A 178 4.89 -14.92 4.49
C HIS A 178 4.09 -15.01 3.18
N ILE A 179 3.90 -13.89 2.46
CA ILE A 179 3.20 -13.88 1.18
C ILE A 179 3.88 -14.81 0.17
N ARG A 180 5.22 -14.71 0.03
CA ARG A 180 6.00 -15.50 -0.94
C ARG A 180 6.16 -16.97 -0.57
N SER A 181 5.98 -17.34 0.70
CA SER A 181 6.13 -18.75 1.16
C SER A 181 5.07 -19.70 0.63
N GLY A 182 3.93 -19.19 0.15
CA GLY A 182 2.77 -20.01 -0.20
C GLY A 182 2.06 -20.64 1.01
N ALA A 183 2.46 -20.32 2.24
CA ALA A 183 1.80 -20.81 3.44
C ALA A 183 0.33 -20.33 3.52
N GLY A 184 -0.54 -21.19 4.04
CA GLY A 184 -1.96 -20.90 4.28
C GLY A 184 -2.19 -19.83 5.34
N VAL A 185 -3.45 -19.45 5.52
CA VAL A 185 -3.89 -18.37 6.45
C VAL A 185 -3.53 -18.69 7.89
N GLU A 186 -3.50 -19.98 8.24
CA GLU A 186 -3.20 -20.48 9.57
C GLU A 186 -1.78 -20.12 10.02
N ALA A 187 -0.85 -19.93 9.08
CA ALA A 187 0.52 -19.54 9.39
C ALA A 187 0.66 -18.05 9.76
N ALA A 188 -0.37 -17.22 9.52
CA ALA A 188 -0.36 -15.80 9.87
C ALA A 188 -0.48 -15.57 11.38
N GLY A 189 -1.26 -16.40 12.09
CA GLY A 189 -1.54 -16.23 13.52
C GLY A 189 -0.28 -16.22 14.41
N PRO A 190 0.61 -17.24 14.33
CA PRO A 190 1.85 -17.25 15.09
C PRO A 190 2.79 -16.08 14.73
N LEU A 191 2.82 -15.65 13.46
CA LEU A 191 3.63 -14.51 13.02
C LEU A 191 3.10 -13.20 13.59
N LEU A 192 1.79 -12.98 13.55
CA LEU A 192 1.14 -11.82 14.15
C LEU A 192 1.43 -11.75 15.65
N ALA A 193 1.28 -12.86 16.37
CA ALA A 193 1.59 -12.92 17.81
C ALA A 193 3.07 -12.59 18.09
N ALA A 194 4.00 -13.08 17.29
CA ALA A 194 5.42 -12.78 17.43
C ALA A 194 5.74 -11.30 17.16
N VAL A 195 5.15 -10.71 16.11
CA VAL A 195 5.30 -9.29 15.79
C VAL A 195 4.74 -8.42 16.92
N ILE A 196 3.52 -8.70 17.40
CA ILE A 196 2.90 -7.99 18.53
C ILE A 196 3.78 -8.08 19.78
N HIS A 197 4.35 -9.25 20.06
CA HIS A 197 5.25 -9.45 21.19
C HIS A 197 6.49 -8.55 21.08
N VAL A 198 7.18 -8.56 19.93
CA VAL A 198 8.37 -7.74 19.69
C VAL A 198 8.06 -6.26 19.85
N TRP A 199 6.97 -5.78 19.26
CA TRP A 199 6.53 -4.38 19.40
C TRP A 199 6.26 -4.01 20.86
N ASN A 200 5.50 -4.83 21.58
CA ASN A 200 5.19 -4.54 22.98
C ASN A 200 6.43 -4.53 23.87
N THR A 201 7.35 -5.48 23.68
CA THR A 201 8.58 -5.54 24.46
C THR A 201 9.51 -4.39 24.12
N ALA A 202 9.59 -3.97 22.86
CA ALA A 202 10.42 -2.86 22.41
C ALA A 202 9.92 -1.50 22.90
N LEU A 203 8.61 -1.32 23.11
CA LEU A 203 8.04 -0.04 23.52
C LEU A 203 7.75 0.05 25.02
N PHE A 204 7.44 -1.07 25.65
CA PHE A 204 6.92 -1.09 27.00
C PHE A 204 7.72 -1.97 27.98
N GLY A 205 8.79 -2.61 27.50
CA GLY A 205 9.56 -3.59 28.27
C GLY A 205 8.90 -4.96 28.34
N GLY A 206 9.64 -5.95 28.84
CA GLY A 206 9.09 -7.26 29.17
C GLY A 206 8.27 -7.19 30.46
N ASP A 207 7.25 -8.03 30.57
CA ASP A 207 6.61 -8.27 31.87
C ASP A 207 7.73 -8.67 32.83
N ALA A 208 7.93 -7.89 33.89
CA ALA A 208 8.90 -8.20 34.91
C ALA A 208 8.56 -9.60 35.46
N GLN A 209 9.47 -10.56 35.28
CA GLN A 209 9.42 -11.85 35.97
C GLN A 209 9.54 -11.65 37.47
#